data_AF-X0SP41-F1
#
_entry.id   AF-X0SP41-F1
#
_cell.length_a   1.000
_cell.length_b   1.000
_cell.length_c   1.000
_cell.angle_alpha   90.00
_cell.angle_beta   90.00
_cell.angle_gamma   90.00
#
_symmetry.space_group_name_H-M   'P 1'
#
loop_
_entity.id
_entity.type
_entity.pdbx_description
1 polymer ?
#
loop_
_entity_poly.entity_id
_entity_poly.type
_entity_poly.pdbx_seq_one_letter_code
_entity_poly.pdbx_strand_id
1 'polypeptide(L)'
;MKKETIKDTVMMMDANHFDVIVMRYPLGGSLQWAADVASIPVINGGDGENEHPTQSLLDIFTLYLLNKKNLDGISIGFGGDLSHGRTIRSLSYALSHFKDITIRWAAEDFLGMPKDIVELLESRGVIVKREKGVEDIMSKVQFYYMTRPQLERMGGITQKDVMKMMKKYRIDLNKVKESNVKLMHPLPVNSEIAEIDYNVYFDESQAFFQQAENGIFLRKALLYEMLKDKESVQFSGKLNPLLEHGNNRLKRAIKENVKEGRRFIDNISNGTVVDHLLPGTEQNIVAELDLVNKGSSSIPAHLPKAGKSFLKTDLPELSERELKKITLNSPEATINYIKDGKVVDKFVYLLCKNTNCVTRVINEDIPPKFYDDSGTIRCRCCRKPYLITSKKIYFKEKEEFL
;
A
#
# COMPACT_ATOMS: atom_id res chain seq x y z
N MET A 1 10.33 21.84 3.23
CA MET A 1 10.74 20.61 3.95
C MET A 1 12.16 20.26 3.53
N LYS A 2 12.97 19.66 4.41
CA LYS A 2 14.29 19.13 4.05
C LYS A 2 14.12 18.16 2.87
N LYS A 3 15.05 18.20 1.90
CA LYS A 3 15.02 17.41 0.65
C LYS A 3 15.62 16.00 0.81
N GLU A 4 15.79 15.53 2.04
CA GLU A 4 16.38 14.24 2.36
C GLU A 4 15.38 13.12 2.03
N THR A 5 15.86 12.08 1.35
CA THR A 5 15.03 10.94 0.98
C THR A 5 14.88 9.99 2.16
N ILE A 6 13.86 9.12 2.13
CA ILE A 6 13.75 8.01 3.07
C ILE A 6 14.99 7.13 2.97
N LYS A 7 15.50 6.98 1.73
CA LYS A 7 16.70 6.18 1.49
C LYS A 7 17.90 6.67 2.26
N ASP A 8 18.18 7.95 2.15
CA ASP A 8 19.31 8.55 2.86
C ASP A 8 19.09 8.45 4.36
N THR A 9 17.88 8.69 4.86
CA THR A 9 17.54 8.54 6.29
C THR A 9 17.83 7.12 6.80
N VAL A 10 17.35 6.07 6.14
CA VAL A 10 17.55 4.68 6.57
C VAL A 10 19.02 4.29 6.50
N MET A 11 19.71 4.64 5.40
CA MET A 11 21.15 4.38 5.25
C MET A 11 21.98 5.13 6.30
N MET A 12 21.57 6.34 6.69
CA MET A 12 22.22 7.10 7.76
C MET A 12 22.00 6.47 9.13
N MET A 13 20.83 5.89 9.42
CA MET A 13 20.61 5.15 10.67
C MET A 13 21.53 3.92 10.74
N ASP A 14 21.66 3.18 9.65
CA ASP A 14 22.58 2.05 9.57
C ASP A 14 24.04 2.48 9.74
N ALA A 15 24.48 3.53 9.04
CA ALA A 15 25.85 4.04 9.09
C ALA A 15 26.24 4.57 10.49
N ASN A 16 25.26 5.01 11.29
CA ASN A 16 25.47 5.45 12.67
C ASN A 16 25.30 4.32 13.70
N HIS A 17 25.17 3.06 13.27
CA HIS A 17 25.11 1.88 14.14
C HIS A 17 23.95 1.91 15.15
N PHE A 18 22.77 2.38 14.74
CA PHE A 18 21.55 2.14 15.52
C PHE A 18 21.25 0.63 15.57
N ASP A 19 20.65 0.12 16.66
CA ASP A 19 20.35 -1.31 16.78
C ASP A 19 18.99 -1.73 16.19
N VAL A 20 18.05 -0.80 16.10
CA VAL A 20 16.68 -1.04 15.60
C VAL A 20 16.06 0.24 15.07
N ILE A 21 15.26 0.14 14.01
CA ILE A 21 14.48 1.25 13.45
C ILE A 21 13.01 1.03 13.79
N VAL A 22 12.40 1.95 14.54
CA VAL A 22 10.93 2.02 14.66
C VAL A 22 10.45 3.15 13.78
N MET A 23 9.74 2.82 12.70
CA MET A 23 9.37 3.80 11.68
C MET A 23 7.87 3.85 11.47
N ARG A 24 7.35 5.07 11.30
CA ARG A 24 5.98 5.35 10.87
C ARG A 24 6.07 6.37 9.75
N TYR A 25 5.53 6.04 8.59
CA TYR A 25 5.70 6.86 7.40
C TYR A 25 4.40 6.90 6.56
N PRO A 26 4.02 8.05 5.98
CA PRO A 26 2.72 8.20 5.31
C PRO A 26 2.62 7.48 3.95
N LEU A 27 3.75 7.29 3.25
CA LEU A 27 3.77 6.59 1.97
C LEU A 27 3.75 5.08 2.18
N GLY A 28 2.90 4.38 1.43
CA GLY A 28 2.80 2.93 1.47
C GLY A 28 4.01 2.23 0.84
N GLY A 29 4.46 1.16 1.48
CA GLY A 29 5.61 0.38 1.08
C GLY A 29 6.95 0.98 1.52
N SER A 30 6.95 2.12 2.22
CA SER A 30 8.18 2.72 2.76
C SER A 30 8.81 1.81 3.81
N LEU A 31 8.01 1.16 4.64
CA LEU A 31 8.51 0.28 5.69
C LEU A 31 9.05 -1.04 5.15
N GLN A 32 8.39 -1.63 4.14
CA GLN A 32 8.93 -2.81 3.47
C GLN A 32 10.25 -2.47 2.79
N TRP A 33 10.32 -1.32 2.11
CA TRP A 33 11.56 -0.86 1.49
C TRP A 33 12.66 -0.63 2.53
N ALA A 34 12.36 0.05 3.64
CA ALA A 34 13.31 0.27 4.72
C ALA A 34 13.82 -1.06 5.30
N ALA A 35 12.93 -2.01 5.59
CA ALA A 35 13.29 -3.34 6.08
C ALA A 35 14.15 -4.12 5.08
N ASP A 36 13.95 -3.88 3.80
CA ASP A 36 14.66 -4.58 2.77
C ASP A 36 16.10 -4.03 2.54
N VAL A 37 16.34 -2.74 2.79
CA VAL A 37 17.66 -2.10 2.62
C VAL A 37 18.45 -1.96 3.92
N ALA A 38 17.75 -1.86 5.05
CA ALA A 38 18.36 -1.79 6.35
C ALA A 38 18.99 -3.14 6.66
N SER A 39 20.16 -3.08 7.25
CA SER A 39 20.82 -4.23 7.83
C SER A 39 20.17 -4.59 9.17
N ILE A 40 19.70 -3.60 9.92
CA ILE A 40 19.10 -3.77 11.25
C ILE A 40 17.58 -4.00 11.20
N PRO A 41 16.99 -4.59 12.26
CA PRO A 41 15.55 -4.82 12.31
C PRO A 41 14.74 -3.52 12.16
N VAL A 42 13.68 -3.59 11.35
CA VAL A 42 12.73 -2.49 11.13
C VAL A 42 11.35 -2.86 11.66
N ILE A 43 10.88 -2.12 12.66
CA ILE A 43 9.55 -2.26 13.26
C ILE A 43 8.59 -1.26 12.60
N ASN A 44 7.55 -1.81 11.97
CA ASN A 44 6.50 -1.03 11.32
C ASN A 44 5.49 -0.48 12.34
N GLY A 45 5.65 0.80 12.70
CA GLY A 45 4.72 1.59 13.51
C GLY A 45 3.55 2.20 12.72
N GLY A 46 3.37 1.81 11.46
CA GLY A 46 2.32 2.22 10.55
C GLY A 46 2.88 2.68 9.19
N ASP A 47 2.51 1.97 8.12
CA ASP A 47 2.95 2.22 6.74
C ASP A 47 1.80 2.78 5.89
N GLY A 48 1.60 4.09 5.91
CA GLY A 48 0.50 4.76 5.23
C GLY A 48 -0.87 4.14 5.55
N GLU A 49 -1.56 3.70 4.49
CA GLU A 49 -2.86 3.03 4.50
C GLU A 49 -2.75 1.49 4.43
N ASN A 50 -1.55 0.91 4.46
CA ASN A 50 -1.37 -0.54 4.32
C ASN A 50 -1.66 -1.29 5.62
N GLU A 51 -0.68 -1.30 6.54
CA GLU A 51 -0.70 -2.19 7.71
C GLU A 51 -0.21 -1.47 8.96
N HIS A 52 -0.67 -1.93 10.13
CA HIS A 52 -0.19 -1.50 11.44
C HIS A 52 0.04 -2.69 12.39
N PRO A 53 1.09 -3.52 12.14
CA PRO A 53 1.25 -4.80 12.82
C PRO A 53 1.40 -4.67 14.34
N THR A 54 2.11 -3.64 14.83
CA THR A 54 2.25 -3.42 16.28
C THR A 54 0.90 -3.15 16.97
N GLN A 55 -0.06 -2.54 16.26
CA GLN A 55 -1.40 -2.32 16.79
C GLN A 55 -2.20 -3.63 16.77
N SER A 56 -2.15 -4.40 15.69
CA SER A 56 -2.87 -5.68 15.64
C SER A 56 -2.34 -6.69 16.64
N LEU A 57 -1.03 -6.73 16.87
CA LEU A 57 -0.46 -7.60 17.89
C LEU A 57 -0.94 -7.20 19.29
N LEU A 58 -1.08 -5.90 19.60
CA LEU A 58 -1.53 -5.47 20.94
C LEU A 58 -3.03 -5.72 21.11
N ASP A 59 -3.78 -5.61 20.02
CA ASP A 59 -5.21 -5.93 19.97
C ASP A 59 -5.41 -7.43 20.21
N ILE A 60 -4.65 -8.29 19.52
CA ILE A 60 -4.66 -9.75 19.73
C ILE A 60 -4.22 -10.11 21.16
N PHE A 61 -3.16 -9.49 21.68
CA PHE A 61 -2.74 -9.73 23.07
C PHE A 61 -3.82 -9.34 24.07
N THR A 62 -4.52 -8.23 23.83
CA THR A 62 -5.64 -7.81 24.66
C THR A 62 -6.80 -8.80 24.59
N LEU A 63 -7.18 -9.25 23.38
CA LEU A 63 -8.20 -10.29 23.19
C LEU A 63 -7.83 -11.59 23.90
N TYR A 64 -6.57 -12.03 23.79
CA TYR A 64 -6.06 -13.21 24.47
C TYR A 64 -6.22 -13.11 25.99
N LEU A 65 -5.86 -11.97 26.59
CA LEU A 65 -6.01 -11.76 28.04
C LEU A 65 -7.48 -11.72 28.46
N LEU A 66 -8.33 -10.99 27.74
CA LEU A 66 -9.75 -10.86 28.05
C LEU A 66 -10.52 -12.18 27.82
N ASN A 67 -10.07 -13.02 26.88
CA ASN A 67 -10.67 -14.30 26.55
C ASN A 67 -9.98 -15.49 27.23
N LYS A 68 -9.50 -15.30 28.47
CA LYS A 68 -8.96 -16.38 29.32
C LYS A 68 -7.83 -17.18 28.64
N LYS A 69 -6.93 -16.48 27.95
CA LYS A 69 -5.77 -17.06 27.25
C LYS A 69 -6.14 -17.99 26.09
N ASN A 70 -7.24 -17.71 25.41
CA ASN A 70 -7.66 -18.42 24.21
C ASN A 70 -8.04 -17.45 23.09
N LEU A 71 -7.67 -17.76 21.85
CA LEU A 71 -8.01 -16.95 20.67
C LEU A 71 -8.93 -17.68 19.69
N ASP A 72 -9.10 -18.99 19.84
CA ASP A 72 -10.04 -19.77 19.04
C ASP A 72 -11.49 -19.50 19.50
N GLY A 73 -12.43 -19.50 18.56
CA GLY A 73 -13.86 -19.31 18.83
C GLY A 73 -14.27 -17.87 19.13
N ILE A 74 -13.41 -16.89 18.88
CA ILE A 74 -13.72 -15.46 19.11
C ILE A 74 -14.86 -15.02 18.19
N SER A 75 -15.90 -14.45 18.79
CA SER A 75 -16.96 -13.70 18.10
C SER A 75 -16.77 -12.21 18.40
N ILE A 76 -16.43 -11.43 17.36
CA ILE A 76 -16.10 -10.00 17.47
C ILE A 76 -16.92 -9.14 16.53
N GLY A 77 -17.37 -7.99 17.05
CA GLY A 77 -18.07 -6.95 16.32
C GLY A 77 -17.14 -5.83 15.87
N PHE A 78 -17.27 -5.34 14.65
CA PHE A 78 -16.55 -4.16 14.14
C PHE A 78 -17.49 -3.02 13.76
N GLY A 79 -17.11 -1.80 14.13
CA GLY A 79 -17.83 -0.56 13.78
C GLY A 79 -16.90 0.61 13.47
N GLY A 80 -17.45 1.64 12.84
CA GLY A 80 -16.71 2.83 12.39
C GLY A 80 -16.39 2.79 10.90
N ASP A 81 -15.17 3.20 10.53
CA ASP A 81 -14.68 3.15 9.14
C ASP A 81 -13.90 1.85 8.89
N LEU A 82 -14.60 0.87 8.32
CA LEU A 82 -14.03 -0.43 7.99
C LEU A 82 -13.36 -0.43 6.61
N SER A 83 -13.64 0.58 5.79
CA SER A 83 -13.10 0.72 4.43
C SER A 83 -11.65 1.22 4.43
N HIS A 84 -11.36 2.22 5.26
CA HIS A 84 -10.04 2.88 5.32
C HIS A 84 -9.29 2.59 6.62
N GLY A 85 -9.91 1.87 7.56
CA GLY A 85 -9.32 1.49 8.84
C GLY A 85 -8.19 0.49 8.67
N ARG A 86 -6.94 0.96 8.56
CA ARG A 86 -5.73 0.09 8.52
C ARG A 86 -5.68 -0.91 9.69
N THR A 87 -6.17 -0.50 10.87
CA THR A 87 -6.20 -1.37 12.06
C THR A 87 -7.22 -2.50 11.92
N ILE A 88 -8.39 -2.24 11.31
CA ILE A 88 -9.40 -3.28 11.00
C ILE A 88 -8.82 -4.30 10.03
N ARG A 89 -8.14 -3.85 8.98
CA ARG A 89 -7.52 -4.74 7.99
C ARG A 89 -6.46 -5.63 8.64
N SER A 90 -5.53 -5.04 9.39
CA SER A 90 -4.47 -5.79 10.07
C SER A 90 -5.02 -6.71 11.17
N LEU A 91 -6.03 -6.28 11.96
CA LEU A 91 -6.64 -7.11 13.00
C LEU A 91 -7.45 -8.28 12.40
N SER A 92 -8.22 -8.04 11.35
CA SER A 92 -8.97 -9.07 10.63
C SER A 92 -8.01 -10.15 10.09
N TYR A 93 -6.90 -9.71 9.49
CA TYR A 93 -5.86 -10.62 9.01
C TYR A 93 -5.25 -11.43 10.17
N ALA A 94 -4.90 -10.79 11.29
CA ALA A 94 -4.35 -11.48 12.45
C ALA A 94 -5.34 -12.52 13.03
N LEU A 95 -6.62 -12.16 13.13
CA LEU A 95 -7.68 -13.07 13.61
C LEU A 95 -7.84 -14.29 12.70
N SER A 96 -7.66 -14.13 11.38
CA SER A 96 -7.80 -15.25 10.42
C SER A 96 -6.77 -16.38 10.59
N HIS A 97 -5.79 -16.22 11.49
CA HIS A 97 -4.85 -17.28 11.85
C HIS A 97 -5.37 -18.23 12.96
N PHE A 98 -6.52 -17.91 13.57
CA PHE A 98 -7.14 -18.70 14.64
C PHE A 98 -8.39 -19.43 14.14
N LYS A 99 -8.85 -20.43 14.89
CA LYS A 99 -9.98 -21.29 14.51
C LYS A 99 -11.31 -20.71 14.95
N ASP A 100 -12.36 -21.07 14.22
CA ASP A 100 -13.77 -20.78 14.58
C ASP A 100 -14.07 -19.30 14.83
N ILE A 101 -13.44 -18.41 14.06
CA ILE A 101 -13.61 -16.97 14.19
C ILE A 101 -14.88 -16.51 13.50
N THR A 102 -15.64 -15.66 14.20
CA THR A 102 -16.80 -14.96 13.64
C THR A 102 -16.59 -13.45 13.75
N ILE A 103 -16.60 -12.77 12.60
CA ILE A 103 -16.55 -11.30 12.50
C ILE A 103 -17.93 -10.79 12.08
N ARG A 104 -18.51 -9.92 12.89
CA ARG A 104 -19.76 -9.23 12.60
C ARG A 104 -19.49 -7.74 12.42
N TRP A 105 -20.16 -7.08 11.49
CA TRP A 105 -19.95 -5.66 11.27
C TRP A 105 -21.21 -4.92 10.84
N ALA A 106 -21.29 -3.64 11.18
CA ALA A 106 -22.36 -2.75 10.76
C ALA A 106 -21.80 -1.35 10.52
N ALA A 107 -21.95 -0.89 9.28
CA ALA A 107 -21.60 0.44 8.84
C ALA A 107 -22.44 0.80 7.60
N GLU A 108 -22.44 2.08 7.23
CA GLU A 108 -22.93 2.50 5.91
C GLU A 108 -22.11 1.83 4.79
N ASP A 109 -22.70 1.66 3.60
CA ASP A 109 -22.05 0.93 2.49
C ASP A 109 -20.65 1.46 2.16
N PHE A 110 -20.48 2.78 2.18
CA PHE A 110 -19.21 3.44 1.89
C PHE A 110 -18.16 3.32 3.01
N LEU A 111 -18.56 2.89 4.21
CA LEU A 111 -17.68 2.55 5.33
C LEU A 111 -17.62 1.04 5.58
N GLY A 112 -18.28 0.25 4.73
CA GLY A 112 -18.38 -1.19 4.88
C GLY A 112 -17.04 -1.89 4.72
N MET A 113 -16.98 -3.14 5.17
CA MET A 113 -15.78 -3.94 5.02
C MET A 113 -15.49 -4.17 3.52
N PRO A 114 -14.29 -3.84 3.03
CA PRO A 114 -13.89 -4.05 1.64
C PRO A 114 -14.03 -5.50 1.18
N LYS A 115 -14.49 -5.70 -0.06
CA LYS A 115 -14.73 -7.02 -0.65
C LYS A 115 -13.48 -7.90 -0.65
N ASP A 116 -12.30 -7.33 -0.90
CA ASP A 116 -11.02 -8.05 -0.89
C ASP A 116 -10.69 -8.63 0.50
N ILE A 117 -11.08 -7.93 1.57
CA ILE A 117 -10.90 -8.41 2.94
C ILE A 117 -11.90 -9.51 3.24
N VAL A 118 -13.18 -9.35 2.86
CA VAL A 118 -14.20 -10.38 3.07
C VAL A 118 -13.81 -11.68 2.37
N GLU A 119 -13.43 -11.62 1.10
CA GLU A 119 -13.01 -12.79 0.31
C GLU A 119 -11.78 -13.48 0.94
N LEU A 120 -10.80 -12.69 1.41
CA LEU A 120 -9.62 -13.22 2.12
C LEU A 120 -10.02 -13.95 3.40
N LEU A 121 -10.89 -13.36 4.21
CA LEU A 121 -11.35 -13.94 5.47
C LEU A 121 -12.12 -15.24 5.25
N GLU A 122 -13.05 -15.24 4.31
CA GLU A 122 -13.85 -16.43 3.95
C GLU A 122 -12.97 -17.54 3.40
N SER A 123 -11.95 -17.21 2.58
CA SER A 123 -10.97 -18.19 2.08
C SER A 123 -10.16 -18.87 3.20
N ARG A 124 -10.09 -18.24 4.38
CA ARG A 124 -9.43 -18.75 5.59
C ARG A 124 -10.42 -19.38 6.59
N GLY A 125 -11.68 -19.57 6.20
CA GLY A 125 -12.70 -20.18 7.05
C GLY A 125 -13.28 -19.26 8.12
N VAL A 126 -13.02 -17.95 8.06
CA VAL A 126 -13.63 -16.97 8.97
C VAL A 126 -15.06 -16.68 8.53
N ILE A 127 -16.00 -16.69 9.48
CA ILE A 127 -17.40 -16.33 9.22
C ILE A 127 -17.52 -14.80 9.27
N VAL A 128 -17.85 -14.16 8.15
CA VAL A 128 -18.06 -12.71 8.08
C VAL A 128 -19.55 -12.40 7.89
N LYS A 129 -20.13 -11.57 8.75
CA LYS A 129 -21.57 -11.22 8.70
C LYS A 129 -21.79 -9.71 8.81
N ARG A 130 -22.62 -9.18 7.93
CA ARG A 130 -23.14 -7.82 8.05
C ARG A 130 -24.44 -7.84 8.85
N GLU A 131 -24.51 -7.07 9.92
CA GLU A 131 -25.68 -6.94 10.78
C GLU A 131 -26.40 -5.61 10.55
N LYS A 132 -27.60 -5.43 11.14
CA LYS A 132 -28.43 -4.24 10.90
C LYS A 132 -27.90 -2.98 11.61
N GLY A 133 -27.19 -3.17 12.72
CA GLY A 133 -26.72 -2.09 13.58
C GLY A 133 -25.87 -2.61 14.74
N VAL A 134 -25.45 -1.67 15.60
CA VAL A 134 -24.54 -1.93 16.71
C VAL A 134 -25.15 -2.89 17.75
N GLU A 135 -26.39 -2.67 18.17
CA GLU A 135 -27.07 -3.49 19.19
C GLU A 135 -27.23 -4.96 18.74
N ASP A 136 -27.54 -5.13 17.45
CA ASP A 136 -27.70 -6.45 16.81
C ASP A 136 -26.37 -7.22 16.74
N ILE A 137 -25.24 -6.51 16.67
CA ILE A 137 -23.91 -7.12 16.79
C ILE A 137 -23.62 -7.44 18.25
N MET A 138 -23.75 -6.45 19.13
CA MET A 138 -23.33 -6.53 20.52
C MET A 138 -24.07 -7.66 21.27
N SER A 139 -25.33 -7.94 20.93
CA SER A 139 -26.09 -9.08 21.47
C SER A 139 -25.56 -10.48 21.05
N LYS A 140 -24.63 -10.56 20.08
CA LYS A 140 -24.13 -11.83 19.51
C LYS A 140 -22.60 -12.02 19.63
N VAL A 141 -21.89 -11.11 20.26
CA VAL A 141 -20.41 -11.09 20.31
C VAL A 141 -19.92 -10.89 21.73
N GLN A 142 -18.70 -11.33 22.04
CA GLN A 142 -18.07 -11.02 23.33
C GLN A 142 -17.27 -9.71 23.28
N PHE A 143 -16.78 -9.35 22.10
CA PHE A 143 -15.90 -8.21 21.87
C PHE A 143 -16.50 -7.29 20.83
N TYR A 144 -16.38 -5.98 21.03
CA TYR A 144 -16.74 -4.99 20.04
C TYR A 144 -15.58 -4.02 19.85
N TYR A 145 -15.03 -3.94 18.63
CA TYR A 145 -13.92 -3.06 18.29
C TYR A 145 -14.44 -1.89 17.45
N MET A 146 -14.47 -0.73 18.05
CA MET A 146 -14.91 0.51 17.41
C MET A 146 -13.71 1.24 16.81
N THR A 147 -13.91 1.84 15.64
CA THR A 147 -12.92 2.73 15.02
C THR A 147 -13.49 4.12 14.79
N ARG A 148 -12.59 5.10 14.76
CA ARG A 148 -12.92 6.46 14.36
C ARG A 148 -13.41 6.47 12.90
N PRO A 149 -14.58 7.04 12.60
CA PRO A 149 -14.96 7.34 11.23
C PRO A 149 -14.11 8.51 10.71
N GLN A 150 -13.36 8.30 9.62
CA GLN A 150 -12.48 9.32 9.02
C GLN A 150 -13.25 10.21 8.03
N LEU A 151 -14.34 10.82 8.49
CA LEU A 151 -15.26 11.60 7.65
C LEU A 151 -14.55 12.77 6.95
N GLU A 152 -13.46 13.28 7.52
CA GLU A 152 -12.64 14.32 6.89
C GLU A 152 -12.03 13.89 5.54
N ARG A 153 -11.95 12.58 5.26
CA ARG A 153 -11.43 12.03 3.99
C ARG A 153 -12.52 11.85 2.94
N MET A 154 -13.76 12.17 3.30
CA MET A 154 -14.94 11.82 2.52
C MET A 154 -15.57 13.08 1.92
N GLY A 155 -15.38 13.25 0.62
CA GLY A 155 -16.04 14.32 -0.12
C GLY A 155 -17.56 14.15 -0.13
N GLY A 156 -18.30 15.23 0.07
CA GLY A 156 -19.75 15.25 -0.10
C GLY A 156 -20.58 14.77 1.09
N ILE A 157 -19.98 14.48 2.25
CA ILE A 157 -20.72 14.18 3.47
C ILE A 157 -21.21 15.48 4.11
N THR A 158 -22.53 15.60 4.31
CA THR A 158 -23.12 16.76 4.99
C THR A 158 -23.13 16.55 6.50
N GLN A 159 -23.22 17.62 7.29
CA GLN A 159 -23.41 17.51 8.75
C GLN A 159 -24.65 16.68 9.15
N LYS A 160 -25.69 16.69 8.31
CA LYS A 160 -26.90 15.89 8.53
C LYS A 160 -26.62 14.39 8.40
N ASP A 161 -25.79 13.99 7.45
CA ASP A 161 -25.37 12.61 7.27
C ASP A 161 -24.56 12.13 8.48
N VAL A 162 -23.64 12.98 8.95
CA VAL A 162 -22.87 12.71 10.17
C VAL A 162 -23.80 12.50 11.37
N MET A 163 -24.75 13.40 11.61
CA MET A 163 -25.70 13.26 12.73
C MET A 163 -26.53 11.97 12.65
N LYS A 164 -26.99 11.61 11.45
CA LYS A 164 -27.75 10.36 11.24
C LYS A 164 -26.88 9.12 11.53
N MET A 165 -25.65 9.11 11.04
CA MET A 165 -24.69 8.03 11.32
C MET A 165 -24.38 7.93 12.80
N MET A 166 -24.17 9.06 13.47
CA MET A 166 -23.89 9.09 14.90
C MET A 166 -25.02 8.51 15.73
N LYS A 167 -26.27 8.85 15.42
CA LYS A 167 -27.41 8.24 16.12
C LYS A 167 -27.40 6.71 16.02
N LYS A 168 -27.04 6.18 14.86
CA LYS A 168 -27.06 4.73 14.59
C LYS A 168 -25.84 4.00 15.14
N TYR A 169 -24.63 4.51 14.89
CA TYR A 169 -23.39 3.78 15.12
C TYR A 169 -22.60 4.23 16.36
N ARG A 170 -22.91 5.37 16.97
CA ARG A 170 -22.28 5.78 18.23
C ARG A 170 -22.49 4.74 19.31
N ILE A 171 -21.45 4.52 20.10
CA ILE A 171 -21.52 3.66 21.28
C ILE A 171 -21.92 4.52 22.47
N ASP A 172 -23.03 4.20 23.11
CA ASP A 172 -23.54 4.84 24.32
C ASP A 172 -23.80 3.78 25.41
N LEU A 173 -24.07 4.24 26.63
CA LEU A 173 -24.29 3.33 27.77
C LEU A 173 -25.48 2.38 27.57
N ASN A 174 -26.54 2.79 26.85
CA ASN A 174 -27.71 1.94 26.68
C ASN A 174 -27.34 0.71 25.84
N LYS A 175 -26.63 0.91 24.73
CA LYS A 175 -26.20 -0.18 23.84
C LYS A 175 -25.24 -1.16 24.52
N VAL A 176 -24.39 -0.65 25.40
CA VAL A 176 -23.35 -1.44 26.04
C VAL A 176 -23.86 -2.20 27.27
N LYS A 177 -24.69 -1.56 28.11
CA LYS A 177 -25.26 -2.21 29.30
C LYS A 177 -26.13 -3.42 28.97
N GLU A 178 -26.80 -3.41 27.82
CA GLU A 178 -27.65 -4.51 27.39
C GLU A 178 -26.88 -5.73 26.84
N SER A 179 -25.58 -5.60 26.55
CA SER A 179 -24.86 -6.57 25.73
C SER A 179 -23.68 -7.28 26.41
N ASN A 180 -23.24 -6.83 27.58
CA ASN A 180 -22.11 -7.43 28.34
C ASN A 180 -20.82 -7.61 27.50
N VAL A 181 -20.63 -6.76 26.49
CA VAL A 181 -19.46 -6.81 25.60
C VAL A 181 -18.24 -6.17 26.24
N LYS A 182 -17.05 -6.58 25.81
CA LYS A 182 -15.81 -5.82 26.04
C LYS A 182 -15.54 -4.90 24.85
N LEU A 183 -15.59 -3.59 25.09
CA LEU A 183 -15.45 -2.53 24.10
C LEU A 183 -13.99 -2.11 23.95
N MET A 184 -13.44 -2.36 22.76
CA MET A 184 -12.08 -2.03 22.34
C MET A 184 -12.09 -0.86 21.35
N HIS A 185 -10.99 -0.10 21.31
CA HIS A 185 -10.81 1.06 20.43
C HIS A 185 -9.31 1.38 20.28
N PRO A 186 -8.78 1.63 19.06
CA PRO A 186 -7.35 1.86 18.86
C PRO A 186 -6.84 3.21 19.41
N LEU A 187 -7.78 4.12 19.73
CA LEU A 187 -7.56 5.50 20.19
C LEU A 187 -6.82 6.39 19.17
N PRO A 188 -6.91 7.73 19.31
CA PRO A 188 -7.84 8.46 20.17
C PRO A 188 -9.28 8.38 19.66
N VAL A 189 -10.25 8.53 20.56
CA VAL A 189 -11.64 8.79 20.17
C VAL A 189 -11.71 10.20 19.56
N ASN A 190 -12.46 10.37 18.48
CA ASN A 190 -12.59 11.68 17.83
C ASN A 190 -13.30 12.68 18.75
N SER A 191 -12.72 13.87 18.91
CA SER A 191 -13.25 14.93 19.78
C SER A 191 -14.54 15.58 19.26
N GLU A 192 -14.75 15.61 17.96
CA GLU A 192 -15.91 16.25 17.32
C GLU A 192 -17.05 15.24 17.13
N ILE A 193 -16.69 14.04 16.67
CA ILE A 193 -17.65 12.99 16.37
C ILE A 193 -18.07 12.31 17.68
N ALA A 194 -17.13 12.01 18.59
CA ALA A 194 -17.38 11.26 19.81
C ALA A 194 -18.11 9.94 19.53
N GLU A 195 -17.47 9.08 18.72
CA GLU A 195 -17.97 7.75 18.33
C GLU A 195 -18.21 6.82 19.54
N ILE A 196 -17.59 7.14 20.69
CA ILE A 196 -17.87 6.54 22.00
C ILE A 196 -18.28 7.66 22.96
N ASP A 197 -19.43 7.50 23.61
CA ASP A 197 -19.94 8.42 24.60
C ASP A 197 -19.03 8.51 25.83
N TYR A 198 -18.92 9.71 26.40
CA TYR A 198 -18.06 9.97 27.56
C TYR A 198 -18.39 9.06 28.76
N ASN A 199 -19.66 8.74 29.00
CA ASN A 199 -20.02 7.92 30.16
C ASN A 199 -19.55 6.45 30.03
N VAL A 200 -19.31 5.98 28.80
CA VAL A 200 -18.78 4.62 28.54
C VAL A 200 -17.33 4.49 29.02
N TYR A 201 -16.60 5.59 29.22
CA TYR A 201 -15.23 5.57 29.74
C TYR A 201 -15.14 5.03 31.17
N PHE A 202 -16.25 5.05 31.90
CA PHE A 202 -16.35 4.64 33.31
C PHE A 202 -17.16 3.35 33.50
N ASP A 203 -17.57 2.69 32.41
CA ASP A 203 -18.36 1.46 32.45
C ASP A 203 -17.46 0.22 32.43
N GLU A 204 -17.89 -0.89 33.03
CA GLU A 204 -17.09 -2.12 33.13
C GLU A 204 -16.85 -2.83 31.79
N SER A 205 -17.64 -2.51 30.77
CA SER A 205 -17.42 -2.95 29.39
C SER A 205 -16.14 -2.38 28.78
N GLN A 206 -15.63 -1.27 29.32
CA GLN A 206 -14.51 -0.52 28.77
C GLN A 206 -13.23 -1.37 28.79
N ALA A 207 -12.63 -1.60 27.62
CA ALA A 207 -11.37 -2.34 27.50
C ALA A 207 -10.26 -1.54 26.78
N PHE A 208 -10.56 -0.39 26.16
CA PHE A 208 -9.59 0.37 25.36
C PHE A 208 -8.44 1.02 26.13
N PHE A 209 -8.54 1.19 27.46
CA PHE A 209 -7.45 1.69 28.31
C PHE A 209 -6.49 0.56 28.68
N GLN A 210 -7.02 -0.59 29.09
CA GLN A 210 -6.22 -1.80 29.25
C GLN A 210 -5.55 -2.21 27.93
N GLN A 211 -6.25 -2.07 26.80
CA GLN A 211 -5.68 -2.26 25.46
C GLN A 211 -4.48 -1.32 25.21
N ALA A 212 -4.59 -0.04 25.54
CA ALA A 212 -3.49 0.91 25.39
C ALA A 212 -2.29 0.54 26.27
N GLU A 213 -2.53 0.13 27.52
CA GLU A 213 -1.51 -0.33 28.47
C GLU A 213 -0.80 -1.59 27.96
N ASN A 214 -1.57 -2.57 27.47
CA ASN A 214 -1.07 -3.80 26.84
C ASN A 214 -0.12 -3.51 25.67
N GLY A 215 -0.34 -2.38 24.98
CA GLY A 215 0.55 -1.87 23.95
C GLY A 215 1.97 -1.55 24.44
N ILE A 216 2.15 -1.16 25.71
CA ILE A 216 3.49 -0.91 26.27
C ILE A 216 4.21 -2.24 26.45
N PHE A 217 3.56 -3.21 27.09
CA PHE A 217 4.15 -4.53 27.37
C PHE A 217 4.51 -5.28 26.10
N LEU A 218 3.60 -5.28 25.12
CA LEU A 218 3.87 -5.94 23.85
C LEU A 218 5.03 -5.28 23.10
N ARG A 219 5.10 -3.94 23.05
CA ARG A 219 6.22 -3.25 22.38
C ARG A 219 7.55 -3.49 23.08
N LYS A 220 7.57 -3.61 24.41
CA LYS A 220 8.76 -4.04 25.17
C LYS A 220 9.19 -5.45 24.77
N ALA A 221 8.25 -6.39 24.70
CA ALA A 221 8.53 -7.76 24.27
C ALA A 221 9.04 -7.82 22.82
N LEU A 222 8.43 -7.04 21.92
CA LEU A 222 8.87 -6.95 20.53
C LEU A 222 10.28 -6.40 20.41
N LEU A 223 10.61 -5.32 21.12
CA LEU A 223 11.96 -4.76 21.12
C LEU A 223 12.98 -5.76 21.69
N TYR A 224 12.65 -6.42 22.79
CA TYR A 224 13.50 -7.47 23.35
C TYR A 224 13.75 -8.58 22.32
N GLU A 225 12.70 -9.08 21.67
CA GLU A 225 12.79 -10.14 20.68
C GLU A 225 13.64 -9.74 19.46
N MET A 226 13.56 -8.49 19.01
CA MET A 226 14.38 -8.00 17.90
C MET A 226 15.85 -7.76 18.28
N LEU A 227 16.14 -7.52 19.55
CA LEU A 227 17.48 -7.10 20.03
C LEU A 227 18.25 -8.19 20.77
N LYS A 228 17.62 -9.35 21.07
CA LYS A 228 18.25 -10.43 21.84
C LYS A 228 19.43 -11.09 21.11
N ASP A 229 19.40 -11.11 19.78
CA ASP A 229 20.42 -11.77 18.94
C ASP A 229 21.36 -10.72 18.32
N LYS A 230 22.39 -10.30 19.08
CA LYS A 230 23.30 -9.18 18.72
C LYS A 230 24.32 -9.50 17.62
N GLU A 231 24.44 -10.75 17.17
CA GLU A 231 25.52 -11.17 16.26
C GLU A 231 25.22 -10.92 14.77
N SER A 232 23.99 -10.58 14.38
CA SER A 232 23.51 -10.85 13.02
C SER A 232 23.55 -9.69 12.02
N VAL A 233 24.16 -8.54 12.31
CA VAL A 233 24.03 -7.40 11.40
C VAL A 233 25.31 -6.63 11.15
N GLN A 234 26.04 -7.04 10.11
CA GLN A 234 26.96 -6.14 9.41
C GLN A 234 26.29 -5.63 8.13
N PHE A 235 26.22 -4.31 7.98
CA PHE A 235 25.77 -3.67 6.75
C PHE A 235 26.74 -4.03 5.61
N SER A 236 26.29 -4.85 4.66
CA SER A 236 27.11 -5.34 3.56
C SER A 236 27.43 -4.28 2.49
N GLY A 237 26.82 -3.09 2.57
CA GLY A 237 26.85 -2.08 1.52
C GLY A 237 26.07 -2.45 0.26
N LYS A 238 25.49 -3.67 0.19
CA LYS A 238 24.71 -4.17 -0.93
C LYS A 238 23.25 -4.34 -0.52
N LEU A 239 22.35 -4.08 -1.47
CA LEU A 239 20.93 -4.37 -1.31
C LEU A 239 20.73 -5.86 -1.03
N ASN A 240 19.76 -6.20 -0.18
CA ASN A 240 19.40 -7.60 0.05
C ASN A 240 19.13 -8.30 -1.30
N PRO A 241 19.72 -9.46 -1.63
CA PRO A 241 19.46 -10.14 -2.91
C PRO A 241 17.97 -10.41 -3.14
N LEU A 242 17.20 -10.60 -2.07
CA LEU A 242 15.74 -10.65 -2.16
C LEU A 242 15.20 -9.39 -2.82
N LEU A 243 15.68 -8.18 -2.48
CA LEU A 243 15.31 -6.94 -3.20
C LEU A 243 15.71 -6.97 -4.65
N GLU A 244 16.83 -7.60 -5.00
CA GLU A 244 17.24 -7.72 -6.39
C GLU A 244 16.21 -8.52 -7.18
N HIS A 245 15.62 -9.55 -6.56
CA HIS A 245 14.56 -10.37 -7.13
C HIS A 245 13.24 -9.60 -7.28
N GLY A 246 12.73 -9.59 -8.51
CA GLY A 246 11.54 -8.87 -8.94
C GLY A 246 11.84 -8.00 -10.16
N ASN A 247 10.86 -7.90 -11.06
CA ASN A 247 11.02 -7.24 -12.34
C ASN A 247 10.16 -5.96 -12.39
N ASN A 248 10.62 -4.94 -13.08
CA ASN A 248 9.87 -3.72 -13.39
C ASN A 248 9.93 -3.37 -14.87
N ARG A 249 10.64 -4.16 -15.67
CA ARG A 249 10.72 -4.06 -17.12
C ARG A 249 10.03 -5.28 -17.73
N LEU A 250 8.77 -5.09 -18.12
CA LEU A 250 8.07 -6.08 -18.92
C LEU A 250 8.67 -6.09 -20.32
N LYS A 251 9.46 -7.13 -20.63
CA LYS A 251 10.14 -7.28 -21.91
C LYS A 251 9.12 -7.42 -23.03
N ARG A 252 9.39 -6.75 -24.14
CA ARG A 252 8.52 -6.71 -25.32
C ARG A 252 9.23 -7.38 -26.48
N ALA A 253 8.49 -8.15 -27.28
CA ALA A 253 9.07 -8.77 -28.46
C ALA A 253 9.62 -7.72 -29.43
N ILE A 254 10.88 -7.88 -29.81
CA ILE A 254 11.53 -7.15 -30.90
C ILE A 254 11.17 -7.90 -32.18
N LYS A 255 10.31 -7.31 -33.00
CA LYS A 255 10.01 -7.85 -34.33
C LYS A 255 11.04 -7.27 -35.30
N GLU A 256 11.81 -8.13 -35.95
CA GLU A 256 12.59 -7.77 -37.14
C GLU A 256 11.62 -7.50 -38.30
N ASN A 257 11.02 -6.31 -38.31
CA ASN A 257 10.21 -5.89 -39.44
C ASN A 257 11.09 -5.07 -40.39
N VAL A 258 11.58 -5.72 -41.44
CA VAL A 258 12.03 -5.06 -42.66
C VAL A 258 10.79 -4.41 -43.30
N LYS A 259 10.48 -3.17 -42.92
CA LYS A 259 9.47 -2.39 -43.62
C LYS A 259 10.13 -1.62 -44.76
N GLU A 260 10.15 -2.24 -45.93
CA GLU A 260 10.27 -1.50 -47.19
C GLU A 260 9.05 -0.58 -47.33
N GLY A 261 9.31 0.71 -47.59
CA GLY A 261 8.28 1.66 -48.00
C GLY A 261 7.30 2.08 -46.90
N ARG A 262 7.70 3.07 -46.09
CA ARG A 262 6.92 4.23 -45.58
C ARG A 262 7.72 4.91 -44.48
N ARG A 263 8.69 5.75 -44.86
CA ARG A 263 9.42 6.63 -43.94
C ARG A 263 8.61 7.92 -43.75
N PHE A 264 7.82 7.99 -42.69
CA PHE A 264 7.14 9.23 -42.33
C PHE A 264 7.91 10.04 -41.27
N ILE A 265 9.00 9.51 -40.71
CA ILE A 265 9.77 10.14 -39.63
C ILE A 265 11.23 9.69 -39.74
N ASP A 266 12.19 10.59 -39.55
CA ASP A 266 13.63 10.28 -39.54
C ASP A 266 13.98 9.18 -38.54
N ASN A 267 14.85 8.25 -38.96
CA ASN A 267 15.39 7.21 -38.10
C ASN A 267 16.49 7.81 -37.22
N ILE A 268 16.41 7.62 -35.90
CA ILE A 268 17.54 7.94 -35.03
C ILE A 268 18.55 6.78 -35.12
N SER A 269 19.84 7.11 -35.18
CA SER A 269 20.92 6.12 -35.20
C SER A 269 21.20 5.58 -33.79
N ASN A 270 21.23 6.47 -32.80
CA ASN A 270 21.42 6.14 -31.39
C ASN A 270 20.48 6.99 -30.54
N GLY A 271 19.94 6.41 -29.47
CA GLY A 271 19.10 7.13 -28.51
C GLY A 271 17.90 6.31 -28.05
N THR A 272 16.86 7.00 -27.59
CA THR A 272 15.66 6.40 -27.02
C THR A 272 14.41 6.80 -27.79
N VAL A 273 13.55 5.83 -28.08
CA VAL A 273 12.19 6.07 -28.60
C VAL A 273 11.17 5.57 -27.59
N VAL A 274 10.33 6.48 -27.11
CA VAL A 274 9.18 6.19 -26.27
C VAL A 274 7.93 6.15 -27.13
N ASP A 275 7.42 4.95 -27.38
CA ASP A 275 6.20 4.70 -28.16
C ASP A 275 4.98 4.54 -27.27
N HIS A 276 3.80 4.63 -27.89
CA HIS A 276 2.51 4.41 -27.22
C HIS A 276 2.24 5.38 -26.08
N LEU A 277 2.71 6.62 -26.24
CA LEU A 277 2.36 7.69 -25.31
C LEU A 277 0.85 7.94 -25.33
N LEU A 278 0.29 8.38 -24.21
CA LEU A 278 -1.06 8.91 -24.16
C LEU A 278 -1.11 10.20 -24.99
N PRO A 279 -2.10 10.38 -25.87
CA PRO A 279 -2.24 11.60 -26.67
C PRO A 279 -2.21 12.87 -25.81
N GLY A 280 -1.36 13.83 -26.17
CA GLY A 280 -1.24 15.12 -25.48
C GLY A 280 -0.24 15.13 -24.32
N THR A 281 0.41 14.02 -24.01
CA THR A 281 1.42 13.95 -22.92
C THR A 281 2.85 14.19 -23.38
N GLU A 282 3.10 14.25 -24.68
CA GLU A 282 4.44 14.24 -25.28
C GLU A 282 5.25 15.48 -24.88
N GLN A 283 4.65 16.67 -24.97
CA GLN A 283 5.32 17.92 -24.57
C GLN A 283 5.56 17.98 -23.07
N ASN A 284 4.61 17.50 -22.26
CA ASN A 284 4.78 17.46 -20.81
C ASN A 284 5.94 16.55 -20.41
N ILE A 285 6.07 15.39 -21.07
CA ILE A 285 7.18 14.48 -20.83
C ILE A 285 8.52 15.11 -21.20
N VAL A 286 8.61 15.84 -22.32
CA VAL A 286 9.85 16.56 -22.70
C VAL A 286 10.25 17.58 -21.61
N ALA A 287 9.28 18.34 -21.10
CA ALA A 287 9.51 19.31 -20.03
C ALA A 287 9.93 18.64 -18.72
N GLU A 288 9.24 17.57 -18.31
CA GLU A 288 9.55 16.80 -17.10
C GLU A 288 10.94 16.16 -17.14
N LEU A 289 11.36 15.65 -18.30
CA LEU A 289 12.69 15.06 -18.49
C LEU A 289 13.80 16.10 -18.52
N ASP A 290 13.45 17.38 -18.62
CA ASP A 290 14.37 18.52 -18.63
C ASP A 290 15.41 18.41 -19.77
N LEU A 291 14.97 17.90 -20.93
CA LEU A 291 15.88 17.57 -22.05
C LEU A 291 16.59 18.80 -22.61
N VAL A 292 15.92 19.95 -22.61
CA VAL A 292 16.47 21.22 -23.10
C VAL A 292 17.68 21.64 -22.26
N ASN A 293 17.55 21.63 -20.94
CA ASN A 293 18.67 22.00 -20.05
C ASN A 293 19.80 20.96 -20.04
N LYS A 294 19.49 19.71 -20.38
CA LYS A 294 20.49 18.65 -20.59
C LYS A 294 21.21 18.74 -21.94
N GLY A 295 20.80 19.66 -22.82
CA GLY A 295 21.36 19.78 -24.17
C GLY A 295 20.99 18.61 -25.10
N SER A 296 19.95 17.84 -24.75
CA SER A 296 19.50 16.68 -25.51
C SER A 296 18.46 17.09 -26.55
N SER A 297 18.62 16.58 -27.77
CA SER A 297 17.62 16.76 -28.82
C SER A 297 16.40 15.87 -28.55
N SER A 298 15.21 16.39 -28.88
CA SER A 298 13.98 15.62 -28.77
C SER A 298 12.96 15.98 -29.84
N ILE A 299 12.21 14.98 -30.29
CA ILE A 299 11.13 15.12 -31.28
C ILE A 299 9.88 14.47 -30.66
N PRO A 300 9.06 15.24 -29.93
CA PRO A 300 7.71 14.80 -29.55
C PRO A 300 6.79 14.87 -30.77
N ALA A 301 5.94 13.87 -30.98
CA ALA A 301 4.98 13.89 -32.08
C ALA A 301 3.67 13.17 -31.72
N HIS A 302 2.56 13.79 -32.16
CA HIS A 302 1.23 13.22 -32.14
C HIS A 302 0.72 13.10 -33.58
N LEU A 303 0.32 11.89 -33.98
CA LEU A 303 -0.20 11.55 -35.31
C LEU A 303 -1.65 11.07 -35.19
N PRO A 304 -2.65 11.97 -35.21
CA PRO A 304 -4.06 11.64 -34.99
C PRO A 304 -4.59 10.57 -35.94
N LYS A 305 -4.26 10.69 -37.24
CA LYS A 305 -4.69 9.74 -38.29
C LYS A 305 -4.17 8.31 -38.07
N ALA A 306 -3.04 8.16 -37.39
CA ALA A 306 -2.45 6.86 -37.08
C ALA A 306 -2.76 6.40 -35.64
N GLY A 307 -3.38 7.26 -34.81
CA GLY A 307 -3.57 7.02 -33.39
C GLY A 307 -2.24 6.80 -32.64
N LYS A 308 -1.18 7.50 -33.04
CA LYS A 308 0.18 7.30 -32.51
C LYS A 308 0.71 8.56 -31.86
N SER A 309 1.30 8.37 -30.69
CA SER A 309 2.00 9.39 -29.93
C SER A 309 3.34 8.81 -29.49
N PHE A 310 4.42 9.54 -29.72
CA PHE A 310 5.78 9.10 -29.40
C PHE A 310 6.70 10.27 -29.10
N LEU A 311 7.81 9.95 -28.44
CA LEU A 311 8.94 10.84 -28.20
C LEU A 311 10.21 10.16 -28.69
N LYS A 312 11.00 10.83 -29.52
CA LYS A 312 12.38 10.44 -29.82
C LYS A 312 13.34 11.39 -29.13
N THR A 313 14.44 10.86 -28.61
CA THR A 313 15.52 11.66 -28.03
C THR A 313 16.86 10.98 -28.28
N ASP A 314 17.93 11.78 -28.33
CA ASP A 314 19.32 11.30 -28.43
C ASP A 314 19.87 10.75 -27.10
N LEU A 315 19.08 10.79 -26.01
CA LEU A 315 19.47 10.12 -24.76
C LEU A 315 19.69 8.62 -24.99
N PRO A 316 20.90 8.08 -24.72
CA PRO A 316 21.21 6.68 -24.98
C PRO A 316 20.44 5.73 -24.06
N GLU A 317 20.27 6.14 -22.80
CA GLU A 317 19.48 5.43 -21.79
C GLU A 317 18.74 6.43 -20.90
N LEU A 318 17.77 5.92 -20.14
CA LEU A 318 16.97 6.70 -19.19
C LEU A 318 17.26 6.22 -17.77
N SER A 319 17.51 7.16 -16.87
CA SER A 319 17.60 6.92 -15.43
C SER A 319 16.25 6.48 -14.84
N GLU A 320 16.29 5.94 -13.62
CA GLU A 320 15.10 5.49 -12.91
C GLU A 320 14.08 6.63 -12.71
N ARG A 321 14.55 7.84 -12.40
CA ARG A 321 13.71 9.03 -12.25
C ARG A 321 13.02 9.43 -13.56
N GLU A 322 13.71 9.30 -14.68
CA GLU A 322 13.17 9.62 -16.00
C GLU A 322 12.12 8.60 -16.44
N LEU A 323 12.38 7.31 -16.22
CA LEU A 323 11.41 6.25 -16.47
C LEU A 323 10.13 6.46 -15.64
N LYS A 324 10.26 6.79 -14.35
CA LYS A 324 9.12 7.16 -13.50
C LYS A 324 8.34 8.34 -14.06
N LYS A 325 9.01 9.43 -14.44
CA LYS A 325 8.36 10.63 -15.03
C LYS A 325 7.56 10.29 -16.28
N ILE A 326 8.12 9.49 -17.18
CA ILE A 326 7.43 9.02 -18.38
C ILE A 326 6.20 8.21 -18.00
N THR A 327 6.34 7.22 -17.13
CA THR A 327 5.24 6.30 -16.77
C THR A 327 4.15 6.97 -15.92
N LEU A 328 4.48 8.01 -15.15
CA LEU A 328 3.48 8.83 -14.44
C LEU A 328 2.57 9.59 -15.40
N ASN A 329 3.15 10.11 -16.50
CA ASN A 329 2.42 10.83 -17.53
C ASN A 329 1.69 9.90 -18.50
N SER A 330 2.35 8.80 -18.89
CA SER A 330 1.85 7.83 -19.85
C SER A 330 2.14 6.41 -19.38
N PRO A 331 1.26 5.83 -18.53
CA PRO A 331 1.39 4.45 -18.07
C PRO A 331 1.47 3.47 -19.24
N GLU A 332 2.28 2.42 -19.07
CA GLU A 332 2.43 1.32 -20.04
C GLU A 332 2.97 1.76 -21.43
N ALA A 333 3.61 2.94 -21.51
CA ALA A 333 4.39 3.37 -22.67
C ALA A 333 5.56 2.39 -22.92
N THR A 334 5.93 2.22 -24.19
CA THR A 334 6.98 1.29 -24.60
C THR A 334 8.29 2.05 -24.80
N ILE A 335 9.31 1.67 -24.05
CA ILE A 335 10.67 2.19 -24.18
C ILE A 335 11.42 1.32 -25.18
N ASN A 336 12.05 1.95 -26.17
CA ASN A 336 12.94 1.31 -27.13
C ASN A 336 14.30 2.00 -27.04
N TYR A 337 15.35 1.28 -26.66
CA TYR A 337 16.73 1.76 -26.79
C TYR A 337 17.27 1.39 -28.15
N ILE A 338 17.83 2.37 -28.85
CA ILE A 338 18.32 2.24 -30.23
C ILE A 338 19.83 2.43 -30.25
N LYS A 339 20.51 1.47 -30.88
CA LYS A 339 21.95 1.52 -31.13
C LYS A 339 22.21 1.09 -32.58
N ASP A 340 23.01 1.86 -33.30
CA ASP A 340 23.34 1.62 -34.71
C ASP A 340 22.10 1.40 -35.60
N GLY A 341 21.03 2.16 -35.32
CA GLY A 341 19.75 2.13 -36.03
C GLY A 341 18.87 0.90 -35.73
N LYS A 342 19.27 0.05 -34.77
CA LYS A 342 18.52 -1.16 -34.36
C LYS A 342 18.01 -1.02 -32.94
N VAL A 343 16.83 -1.57 -32.67
CA VAL A 343 16.29 -1.67 -31.31
C VAL A 343 17.06 -2.76 -30.57
N VAL A 344 17.81 -2.39 -29.53
CA VAL A 344 18.63 -3.31 -28.72
C VAL A 344 17.97 -3.70 -27.41
N ASP A 345 17.09 -2.85 -26.87
CA ASP A 345 16.22 -3.21 -25.75
C ASP A 345 14.83 -2.62 -25.97
N LYS A 346 13.82 -3.39 -25.57
CA LYS A 346 12.42 -3.03 -25.72
C LYS A 346 11.61 -3.53 -24.56
N PHE A 347 11.00 -2.62 -23.81
CA PHE A 347 10.25 -2.97 -22.62
C PHE A 347 9.17 -1.95 -22.29
N VAL A 348 8.26 -2.35 -21.42
CA VAL A 348 7.36 -1.45 -20.71
C VAL A 348 7.86 -1.34 -19.28
N TYR A 349 8.11 -0.12 -18.83
CA TYR A 349 8.44 0.13 -17.43
C TYR A 349 7.15 0.15 -16.61
N LEU A 350 7.07 -0.72 -15.59
CA LEU A 350 5.94 -0.82 -14.70
C LEU A 350 6.15 0.09 -13.49
N LEU A 351 5.16 0.93 -13.20
CA LEU A 351 5.14 1.78 -12.01
C LEU A 351 3.93 1.46 -11.16
N CYS A 352 4.10 1.31 -9.84
CA CYS A 352 3.01 0.92 -8.94
C CYS A 352 1.76 1.79 -9.14
N LYS A 353 0.56 1.18 -9.25
CA LYS A 353 -0.69 1.92 -9.45
C LYS A 353 -1.22 2.58 -8.17
N ASN A 354 -0.75 2.14 -6.99
CA ASN A 354 -1.06 2.80 -5.73
C ASN A 354 -0.38 4.16 -5.67
N THR A 355 -1.16 5.24 -5.81
CA THR A 355 -0.68 6.64 -5.85
C THR A 355 0.08 7.05 -4.60
N ASN A 356 -0.22 6.45 -3.45
CA ASN A 356 0.47 6.69 -2.18
C ASN A 356 1.70 5.78 -1.98
N CYS A 357 2.13 5.00 -2.98
CA CYS A 357 3.28 4.12 -2.84
C CYS A 357 4.61 4.88 -2.94
N VAL A 358 5.58 4.56 -2.08
CA VAL A 358 6.93 5.15 -2.06
C VAL A 358 7.62 5.11 -3.42
N THR A 359 7.41 4.04 -4.19
CA THR A 359 8.02 3.84 -5.52
C THR A 359 7.56 4.86 -6.55
N ARG A 360 6.42 5.54 -6.34
CA ARG A 360 5.91 6.60 -7.22
C ARG A 360 6.53 7.96 -6.96
N VAL A 361 7.18 8.15 -5.81
CA VAL A 361 7.86 9.40 -5.53
C VAL A 361 9.14 9.45 -6.33
N ILE A 362 9.23 10.42 -7.24
CA ILE A 362 10.36 10.57 -8.15
C ILE A 362 11.66 10.78 -7.37
N ASN A 363 11.62 11.66 -6.36
CA ASN A 363 12.82 12.05 -5.61
C ASN A 363 13.38 10.93 -4.74
N GLU A 364 12.55 10.00 -4.29
CA GLU A 364 12.98 8.85 -3.47
C GLU A 364 13.91 7.90 -4.23
N ASP A 365 13.93 7.94 -5.57
CA ASP A 365 14.80 7.10 -6.42
C ASP A 365 14.72 5.58 -6.13
N ILE A 366 13.62 5.15 -5.51
CA ILE A 366 13.35 3.74 -5.20
C ILE A 366 12.70 3.07 -6.41
N PRO A 367 13.34 2.09 -7.07
CA PRO A 367 12.72 1.42 -8.20
C PRO A 367 11.51 0.61 -7.75
N PRO A 368 10.35 0.70 -8.43
CA PRO A 368 9.29 -0.27 -8.23
C PRO A 368 9.82 -1.64 -8.63
N LYS A 369 9.40 -2.67 -7.91
CA LYS A 369 9.62 -4.07 -8.29
C LYS A 369 8.32 -4.83 -8.11
N PHE A 370 8.11 -5.81 -8.99
CA PHE A 370 6.92 -6.65 -8.98
C PHE A 370 7.31 -8.12 -8.92
N TYR A 371 6.44 -8.91 -8.32
CA TYR A 371 6.58 -10.36 -8.18
C TYR A 371 5.22 -11.02 -8.44
N ASP A 372 5.24 -12.30 -8.82
CA ASP A 372 4.02 -13.11 -8.90
C ASP A 372 3.65 -13.65 -7.52
N ASP A 373 2.39 -13.44 -7.13
CA ASP A 373 1.76 -14.00 -5.95
C ASP A 373 0.55 -14.84 -6.39
N SER A 374 0.82 -16.12 -6.68
CA SER A 374 -0.20 -17.10 -7.10
C SER A 374 -1.03 -16.62 -8.31
N GLY A 375 -0.37 -16.11 -9.35
CA GLY A 375 -0.99 -15.59 -10.57
C GLY A 375 -1.42 -14.12 -10.48
N THR A 376 -1.17 -13.44 -9.35
CA THR A 376 -1.41 -12.01 -9.18
C THR A 376 -0.08 -11.26 -9.11
N ILE A 377 0.19 -10.40 -10.09
CA ILE A 377 1.33 -9.49 -10.04
C ILE A 377 1.14 -8.50 -8.89
N ARG A 378 2.08 -8.40 -7.97
CA ARG A 378 2.02 -7.45 -6.84
C ARG A 378 3.24 -6.55 -6.78
N CYS A 379 3.02 -5.30 -6.38
CA CYS A 379 4.12 -4.41 -6.01
C CYS A 379 4.84 -4.97 -4.79
N ARG A 380 6.16 -5.10 -4.84
CA ARG A 380 6.98 -5.60 -3.74
C ARG A 380 6.84 -4.75 -2.47
N CYS A 381 6.86 -3.42 -2.62
CA CYS A 381 6.84 -2.52 -1.47
C CYS A 381 5.46 -2.46 -0.81
N CYS A 382 4.41 -2.12 -1.55
CA CYS A 382 3.08 -1.90 -0.96
C CYS A 382 2.12 -3.10 -1.09
N ARG A 383 2.53 -4.21 -1.71
CA ARG A 383 1.76 -5.46 -1.92
C ARG A 383 0.43 -5.32 -2.67
N LYS A 384 0.14 -4.13 -3.20
CA LYS A 384 -1.06 -3.88 -4.01
C LYS A 384 -0.91 -4.59 -5.35
N PRO A 385 -1.99 -5.20 -5.87
CA PRO A 385 -1.97 -5.87 -7.15
C PRO A 385 -1.71 -4.87 -8.29
N TYR A 386 -1.08 -5.34 -9.34
CA TYR A 386 -0.83 -4.60 -10.56
C TYR A 386 -1.48 -5.33 -11.74
N LEU A 387 -2.52 -4.73 -12.31
CA LEU A 387 -3.17 -5.26 -13.50
C LEU A 387 -2.60 -4.58 -14.74
N ILE A 388 -2.00 -5.34 -15.66
CA ILE A 388 -1.57 -4.83 -16.96
C ILE A 388 -2.80 -4.65 -17.86
N THR A 389 -3.11 -3.40 -18.20
CA THR A 389 -4.34 -3.01 -18.91
C THR A 389 -4.18 -2.89 -20.43
N SER A 390 -2.96 -2.66 -20.91
CA SER A 390 -2.69 -2.43 -22.32
C SER A 390 -2.99 -3.67 -23.15
N LYS A 391 -3.89 -3.49 -24.12
CA LYS A 391 -4.22 -4.49 -25.14
C LYS A 391 -3.05 -4.79 -26.09
N LYS A 392 -1.99 -3.96 -26.05
CA LYS A 392 -0.81 -4.11 -26.89
C LYS A 392 0.23 -5.05 -26.27
N ILE A 393 0.07 -5.44 -25.01
CA ILE A 393 0.95 -6.41 -24.34
C ILE A 393 0.36 -7.80 -24.52
N TYR A 394 1.11 -8.69 -25.15
CA TYR A 394 0.65 -10.04 -25.47
C TYR A 394 0.62 -10.93 -24.22
N PHE A 395 -0.24 -11.94 -24.21
CA PHE A 395 -0.37 -12.87 -23.07
C PHE A 395 0.97 -13.53 -22.71
N LYS A 396 1.72 -14.02 -23.71
CA LYS A 396 3.05 -14.61 -23.51
C LYS A 396 4.06 -13.65 -22.87
N GLU A 397 4.01 -12.36 -23.22
CA GLU A 397 4.88 -11.33 -22.61
C GLU A 397 4.54 -11.10 -21.13
N LYS A 398 3.30 -11.40 -20.70
CA LYS A 398 2.90 -11.35 -19.29
C LYS A 398 3.36 -12.59 -18.54
N GLU A 399 3.26 -13.77 -19.17
CA GLU A 399 3.76 -15.02 -18.59
C GLU A 399 5.28 -15.01 -18.42
N GLU A 400 6.03 -14.51 -19.40
CA GLU A 400 7.50 -14.39 -19.31
C GLU A 400 7.97 -13.32 -18.29
N PHE A 401 7.07 -12.43 -17.86
CA PHE A 401 7.36 -11.42 -16.85
C PHE A 401 7.23 -11.94 -15.42
N LEU A 402 6.33 -12.91 -15.21
CA LEU A 402 6.10 -13.59 -13.94
C LEU A 402 7.13 -14.69 -13.73
#